data_AF-A0A3D1DIY3-F1
#
_entry.id   AF-A0A3D1DIY3-F1
#
_cell.length_a   1.000
_cell.length_b   1.000
_cell.length_c   1.000
_cell.angle_alpha   90.00
_cell.angle_beta   90.00
_cell.angle_gamma   90.00
#
_symmetry.space_group_name_H-M   'P 1'
#
loop_
_entity.id
_entity.type
_entity.pdbx_description
1 polymer ?
#
loop_
_entity_poly.entity_id
_entity_poly.type
_entity_poly.pdbx_seq_one_letter_code
_entity_poly.pdbx_strand_id
1 'polypeptide(L)'
;IHRDIKPGNILLEKKTGRAKISDFGLARVVDKSDVARPELLVGTPEYMAPEQARGEAVDHRSDLFSLGSVLYAMCAGKTPFSAASTRAVISSVADAAVDDVSLLSSETPDWLVDVIQRLHAEDPDDRYQSASEVGRVLREEFLRMKGLTRSRQSAVPGLESGQGARHPSGPGSGALPGSGSFVHWITHYRRAAVAAAAVSVLAAVLLVVGFRQQPVVAPVSSQRGDGIGQAAVTSGQPFAVLGVDGGAGQHFAKLADAIAAAEDGAIVEVCGDGPYQSGPVDLGEKAITIRAAAGRRPQITLADNSSGSGDASLIETSGRLRLEGIEFRRGAARKSGQSAGRAPDAILVVRSAPLAVINCRFTTTGSAVGIMAQLVSRCQIRNSEFVCLRGSAVDWACPDGGRLEMSNCVQVGQLGLFVHFHRRDLQDVSVRIEQNTFVAVSGVRLVVPSGRILRPVEFGSSGNVFGATKAILEIERLRDMRRGAAGGRQSTDLEPSSLLHWSGKQNLFQTGGEMLAVRYQGRRVPAPWAPRGLGDWERFWRGNEKDSLESSPSNAARSLYDRAIGDPSAITAESFRLPTDSPGRKAGPSGQDLGARIEWVGPGAGYEAWKQSVPAGR
;
A
#
# COMPACT_ATOMS: atom_id res chain seq x y z
N ILE A 1 5.46 13.02 -13.49
CA ILE A 1 5.17 13.49 -14.87
C ILE A 1 6.38 13.14 -15.72
N HIS A 2 6.19 12.48 -16.85
CA HIS A 2 7.26 12.04 -17.76
C HIS A 2 7.70 13.16 -18.71
N ARG A 3 6.75 13.97 -19.19
CA ARG A 3 6.94 15.17 -20.04
C ARG A 3 7.46 14.92 -21.47
N ASP A 4 7.70 13.67 -21.87
CA ASP A 4 8.18 13.32 -23.22
C ASP A 4 7.65 11.93 -23.65
N ILE A 5 6.34 11.72 -23.48
CA ILE A 5 5.68 10.50 -23.97
C ILE A 5 5.55 10.57 -25.48
N LYS A 6 6.29 9.70 -26.18
CA LYS A 6 6.32 9.60 -27.65
C LYS A 6 6.72 8.19 -28.08
N PRO A 7 6.51 7.79 -29.35
CA PRO A 7 6.83 6.44 -29.80
C PRO A 7 8.30 6.06 -29.57
N GLY A 8 9.23 7.01 -29.73
CA GLY A 8 10.66 6.78 -29.47
C GLY A 8 11.01 6.40 -28.03
N ASN A 9 10.12 6.70 -27.07
CA ASN A 9 10.27 6.39 -25.64
C ASN A 9 9.39 5.22 -25.20
N ILE A 10 8.80 4.47 -26.15
CA ILE A 10 7.98 3.28 -25.89
C ILE A 10 8.64 2.07 -26.56
N LEU A 11 9.27 1.22 -25.76
CA LEU A 11 9.97 0.02 -26.20
C LEU A 11 9.03 -1.17 -26.27
N LEU A 12 9.10 -1.96 -27.34
CA LEU A 12 8.33 -3.20 -27.49
C LEU A 12 9.22 -4.42 -27.25
N GLU A 13 8.87 -5.23 -26.26
CA GLU A 13 9.57 -6.49 -25.97
C GLU A 13 9.26 -7.53 -27.05
N LYS A 14 10.25 -7.85 -27.90
CA LYS A 14 10.11 -8.73 -29.07
C LYS A 14 9.43 -10.08 -28.79
N LYS A 15 9.67 -10.68 -27.62
CA LYS A 15 9.14 -12.02 -27.27
C LYS A 15 7.67 -12.01 -26.87
N THR A 16 7.20 -10.94 -26.23
CA THR A 16 5.87 -10.90 -25.59
C THR A 16 4.94 -9.86 -26.20
N GLY A 17 5.49 -8.93 -27.00
CA GLY A 17 4.79 -7.74 -27.46
C GLY A 17 4.53 -6.71 -26.35
N ARG A 18 5.10 -6.87 -25.16
CA ARG A 18 4.88 -5.95 -24.03
C ARG A 18 5.54 -4.61 -24.30
N ALA A 19 4.76 -3.53 -24.22
CA ALA A 19 5.26 -2.16 -24.23
C ALA A 19 5.86 -1.76 -22.87
N LYS A 20 7.00 -1.07 -22.88
CA LYS A 20 7.66 -0.47 -21.72
C LYS A 20 8.02 0.98 -22.03
N ILE A 21 7.74 1.88 -21.08
CA ILE A 21 8.12 3.29 -21.20
C ILE A 21 9.59 3.43 -20.78
N SER A 22 10.35 4.27 -21.48
CA SER A 22 11.76 4.56 -21.24
C SER A 22 12.04 6.07 -21.29
N ASP A 23 13.27 6.46 -20.93
CA ASP A 23 13.77 7.84 -20.97
C ASP A 23 13.05 8.84 -20.05
N PHE A 24 13.36 8.72 -18.76
CA PHE A 24 12.89 9.63 -17.71
C PHE A 24 13.78 10.88 -17.56
N GLY A 25 14.60 11.22 -18.55
CA GLY A 25 15.54 12.35 -18.48
C GLY A 25 14.89 13.72 -18.25
N LEU A 26 13.58 13.82 -18.53
CA LEU A 26 12.76 15.02 -18.35
C LEU A 26 11.70 14.87 -17.25
N ALA A 27 11.72 13.76 -16.51
CA ALA A 27 10.68 13.43 -15.55
C ALA A 27 10.77 14.29 -14.28
N ARG A 28 9.61 14.68 -13.73
CA ARG A 28 9.49 15.46 -12.50
C ARG A 28 8.46 14.86 -11.54
N VAL A 29 8.78 14.87 -10.25
CA VAL A 29 7.86 14.57 -9.13
C VAL A 29 7.12 15.87 -8.77
N VAL A 30 5.80 15.81 -8.64
CA VAL A 30 4.99 16.99 -8.26
C VAL A 30 4.42 16.78 -6.87
N ASP A 31 4.89 17.57 -5.92
CA ASP A 31 4.32 17.67 -4.57
C ASP A 31 3.16 18.66 -4.55
N LYS A 32 2.15 18.40 -3.71
CA LYS A 32 0.93 19.23 -3.58
C LYS A 32 1.17 20.67 -3.10
N SER A 33 2.41 21.02 -2.73
CA SER A 33 2.83 22.35 -2.29
C SER A 33 3.70 23.11 -3.30
N ASP A 34 4.03 22.50 -4.44
CA ASP A 34 4.84 23.16 -5.46
C ASP A 34 3.98 24.13 -6.27
N VAL A 35 4.11 25.42 -5.96
CA VAL A 35 3.68 26.48 -6.87
C VAL A 35 4.50 26.35 -8.15
N ALA A 36 3.84 25.92 -9.22
CA ALA A 36 4.42 25.67 -10.53
C ALA A 36 5.11 26.93 -11.07
N ARG A 37 6.44 26.84 -11.29
CA ARG A 37 7.21 27.88 -11.97
C ARG A 37 7.05 27.68 -13.49
N PRO A 38 6.94 28.75 -14.29
CA PRO A 38 7.09 28.66 -15.75
C PRO A 38 8.50 28.11 -16.06
N GLU A 39 8.57 27.00 -16.78
CA GLU A 39 9.84 26.32 -17.15
C GLU A 39 10.08 26.43 -18.66
N LEU A 40 11.36 26.35 -19.07
CA LEU A 40 11.76 26.37 -20.49
C LEU A 40 10.97 25.33 -21.30
N LEU A 41 10.65 25.65 -22.56
CA LEU A 41 10.02 24.73 -23.51
C LEU A 41 10.92 23.51 -23.73
N VAL A 42 10.49 22.34 -23.26
CA VAL A 42 11.27 21.09 -23.27
C VAL A 42 10.35 19.94 -23.73
N GLY A 43 10.80 19.14 -24.70
CA GLY A 43 10.07 18.00 -25.26
C GLY A 43 10.08 17.94 -26.79
N THR A 44 9.39 16.95 -27.36
CA THR A 44 9.20 16.79 -28.81
C THR A 44 7.88 17.47 -29.22
N PRO A 45 7.90 18.61 -29.95
CA PRO A 45 6.73 19.47 -30.13
C PRO A 45 5.47 18.81 -30.67
N GLU A 46 5.62 17.78 -31.50
CA GLU A 46 4.52 17.05 -32.11
C GLU A 46 3.68 16.24 -31.10
N TYR A 47 4.18 16.05 -29.87
CA TYR A 47 3.52 15.28 -28.80
C TYR A 47 3.28 16.10 -27.52
N MET A 48 3.66 17.38 -27.49
CA MET A 48 3.47 18.24 -26.31
C MET A 48 1.99 18.58 -26.07
N ALA A 49 1.63 18.82 -24.81
CA ALA A 49 0.33 19.36 -24.45
C ALA A 49 0.25 20.90 -24.66
N PRO A 50 -0.95 21.49 -24.86
CA PRO A 50 -1.12 22.93 -25.04
C PRO A 50 -0.51 23.76 -23.89
N GLU A 51 -0.72 23.32 -22.64
CA GLU A 51 -0.15 23.97 -21.46
C GLU A 51 1.38 23.91 -21.44
N GLN A 52 2.00 22.86 -22.00
CA GLN A 52 3.46 22.80 -22.17
C GLN A 52 3.93 23.78 -23.25
N ALA A 53 3.21 23.85 -24.37
CA ALA A 53 3.52 24.76 -25.47
C ALA A 53 3.42 26.25 -25.07
N ARG A 54 2.48 26.58 -24.17
CA ARG A 54 2.29 27.93 -23.61
C ARG A 54 3.20 28.25 -22.43
N GLY A 55 3.94 27.27 -21.89
CA GLY A 55 4.77 27.44 -20.70
C GLY A 55 3.96 27.63 -19.40
N GLU A 56 2.74 27.09 -19.36
CA GLU A 56 1.83 27.12 -18.22
C GLU A 56 2.19 26.03 -17.19
N ALA A 57 1.40 25.94 -16.10
CA ALA A 57 1.58 24.89 -15.10
C ALA A 57 1.24 23.52 -15.68
N VAL A 58 2.16 22.57 -15.53
CA VAL A 58 2.05 21.21 -16.10
C VAL A 58 1.88 20.20 -14.97
N ASP A 59 0.86 19.34 -15.08
CA ASP A 59 0.67 18.17 -14.22
C ASP A 59 0.69 16.85 -15.00
N HIS A 60 0.28 15.74 -14.38
CA HIS A 60 0.29 14.41 -15.02
C HIS A 60 -0.67 14.29 -16.21
N ARG A 61 -1.61 15.24 -16.39
CA ARG A 61 -2.57 15.24 -17.50
C ARG A 61 -1.96 15.72 -18.80
N SER A 62 -0.80 16.36 -18.77
CA SER A 62 -0.01 16.64 -19.96
C SER A 62 0.52 15.34 -20.58
N ASP A 63 0.96 14.37 -19.78
CA ASP A 63 1.36 13.05 -20.27
C ASP A 63 0.20 12.29 -20.94
N LEU A 64 -1.05 12.57 -20.52
CA LEU A 64 -2.25 11.96 -21.12
C LEU A 64 -2.56 12.55 -22.49
N PHE A 65 -2.36 13.85 -22.67
CA PHE A 65 -2.44 14.49 -23.98
C PHE A 65 -1.40 13.90 -24.94
N SER A 66 -0.16 13.77 -24.48
CA SER A 66 0.91 13.12 -25.25
C SER A 66 0.58 11.67 -25.63
N LEU A 67 -0.04 10.90 -24.73
CA LEU A 67 -0.57 9.57 -25.04
C LEU A 67 -1.65 9.61 -26.12
N GLY A 68 -2.55 10.60 -26.09
CA GLY A 68 -3.52 10.84 -27.17
C GLY A 68 -2.83 11.03 -28.52
N SER A 69 -1.74 11.79 -28.56
CA SER A 69 -0.95 12.01 -29.78
C SER A 69 -0.25 10.73 -30.29
N VAL A 70 0.19 9.86 -29.38
CA VAL A 70 0.73 8.53 -29.74
C VAL A 70 -0.37 7.66 -30.36
N LEU A 71 -1.55 7.59 -29.74
CA LEU A 71 -2.67 6.79 -30.24
C LEU A 71 -3.18 7.30 -31.59
N TYR A 72 -3.27 8.63 -31.75
CA TYR A 72 -3.58 9.25 -33.04
C TYR A 72 -2.57 8.81 -34.10
N ALA A 73 -1.27 8.92 -33.82
CA ALA A 73 -0.23 8.54 -34.77
C ALA A 73 -0.27 7.04 -35.14
N MET A 74 -0.64 6.17 -34.20
CA MET A 74 -0.84 4.75 -34.47
C MET A 74 -2.03 4.48 -35.41
N CYS A 75 -3.09 5.28 -35.33
CA CYS A 75 -4.31 5.08 -36.12
C CYS A 75 -4.26 5.80 -37.48
N ALA A 76 -3.68 7.00 -37.54
CA ALA A 76 -3.61 7.83 -38.74
C ALA A 76 -2.28 7.68 -39.53
N GLY A 77 -1.25 7.07 -38.92
CA GLY A 77 0.09 6.95 -39.53
C GLY A 77 0.91 8.26 -39.57
N LYS A 78 0.37 9.37 -39.06
CA LYS A 78 1.00 10.69 -38.96
C LYS A 78 0.63 11.37 -37.63
N THR A 79 1.41 12.35 -37.19
CA THR A 79 1.14 13.10 -35.95
C THR A 79 -0.11 13.99 -36.09
N PRO A 80 -0.81 14.30 -34.97
CA PRO A 80 -1.99 15.19 -34.98
C PRO A 80 -1.64 16.65 -35.28
N PHE A 81 -0.41 17.05 -34.96
CA PHE A 81 0.13 18.37 -35.25
C PHE A 81 1.30 18.22 -36.21
N SER A 82 1.18 18.83 -37.39
CA SER A 82 2.24 18.86 -38.39
C SER A 82 2.23 20.20 -39.10
N ALA A 83 3.38 20.86 -39.15
CA ALA A 83 3.53 22.14 -39.83
C ALA A 83 4.93 22.26 -40.43
N ALA A 84 5.11 23.21 -41.35
CA ALA A 84 6.37 23.40 -42.08
C ALA A 84 7.55 23.85 -41.19
N SER A 85 7.31 24.24 -39.93
CA SER A 85 8.36 24.61 -38.97
C SER A 85 7.96 24.24 -37.54
N THR A 86 8.97 24.00 -36.70
CA THR A 86 8.79 23.71 -35.27
C THR A 86 7.97 24.78 -34.54
N ARG A 87 8.19 26.06 -34.88
CA ARG A 87 7.43 27.18 -34.30
C ARG A 87 5.94 27.12 -34.68
N ALA A 88 5.63 26.72 -35.91
CA ALA A 88 4.26 26.55 -36.36
C ALA A 88 3.59 25.33 -35.69
N VAL A 89 4.33 24.24 -35.44
CA VAL A 89 3.83 23.09 -34.67
C VAL A 89 3.50 23.52 -33.23
N ILE A 90 4.40 24.24 -32.56
CA ILE A 90 4.16 24.75 -31.20
C ILE A 90 2.91 25.65 -31.15
N SER A 91 2.72 26.53 -32.15
CA SER A 91 1.51 27.36 -32.24
C SER A 91 0.25 26.51 -32.40
N SER A 92 0.27 25.51 -33.30
CA SER A 92 -0.86 24.61 -33.53
C SER A 92 -1.23 23.80 -32.28
N VAL A 93 -0.22 23.36 -31.52
CA VAL A 93 -0.41 22.66 -30.24
C VAL A 93 -0.95 23.62 -29.17
N ALA A 94 -0.43 24.84 -29.09
CA ALA A 94 -0.90 25.84 -28.14
C ALA A 94 -2.36 26.23 -28.37
N ASP A 95 -2.84 26.18 -29.61
CA ASP A 95 -4.25 26.43 -29.96
C ASP A 95 -5.12 25.16 -29.89
N ALA A 96 -4.55 24.01 -29.48
CA ALA A 96 -5.19 22.69 -29.49
C ALA A 96 -5.93 22.38 -30.82
N ALA A 97 -5.42 22.94 -31.92
CA ALA A 97 -5.99 22.77 -33.25
C ALA A 97 -5.58 21.40 -33.79
N VAL A 98 -6.24 20.35 -33.27
CA VAL A 98 -6.07 18.96 -33.73
C VAL A 98 -6.77 18.84 -35.08
N ASP A 99 -6.06 18.29 -36.07
CA ASP A 99 -6.68 17.98 -37.36
C ASP A 99 -7.91 17.06 -37.15
N ASP A 100 -8.94 17.23 -37.99
CA ASP A 100 -10.24 16.56 -37.88
C ASP A 100 -10.09 15.04 -37.65
N VAL A 101 -10.79 14.55 -36.63
CA VAL A 101 -10.77 13.14 -36.21
C VAL A 101 -11.26 12.19 -37.32
N SER A 102 -11.92 12.71 -38.36
CA SER A 102 -12.22 12.01 -39.61
C SER A 102 -10.99 11.55 -40.42
N LEU A 103 -9.78 12.01 -40.07
CA LEU A 103 -8.52 11.52 -40.62
C LEU A 103 -8.04 10.20 -39.99
N LEU A 104 -8.70 9.74 -38.92
CA LEU A 104 -8.49 8.38 -38.42
C LEU A 104 -9.02 7.40 -39.49
N SER A 105 -8.24 6.36 -39.79
CA SER A 105 -8.59 5.34 -40.79
C SER A 105 -10.03 4.85 -40.61
N SER A 106 -10.75 4.54 -41.69
CA SER A 106 -12.10 3.94 -41.62
C SER A 106 -12.15 2.62 -40.85
N GLU A 107 -10.99 2.02 -40.58
CA GLU A 107 -10.84 0.83 -39.73
C GLU A 107 -10.78 1.15 -38.24
N THR A 108 -10.69 2.43 -37.86
CA THR A 108 -10.62 2.88 -36.46
C THR A 108 -12.01 2.87 -35.85
N PRO A 109 -12.26 2.12 -34.76
CA PRO A 109 -13.56 2.10 -34.12
C PRO A 109 -13.93 3.46 -33.47
N ASP A 110 -15.21 3.85 -33.54
CA ASP A 110 -15.74 5.10 -32.94
C ASP A 110 -15.36 5.28 -31.46
N TRP A 111 -15.33 4.19 -30.69
CA TRP A 111 -14.95 4.28 -29.28
C TRP A 111 -13.49 4.73 -29.08
N LEU A 112 -12.60 4.39 -30.02
CA LEU A 112 -11.19 4.77 -29.97
C LEU A 112 -11.00 6.21 -30.43
N VAL A 113 -11.80 6.63 -31.43
CA VAL A 113 -11.97 8.04 -31.83
C VAL A 113 -12.34 8.88 -30.61
N ASP A 114 -13.38 8.51 -29.86
CA ASP A 114 -13.84 9.23 -28.66
C ASP A 114 -12.76 9.34 -27.58
N VAL A 115 -11.99 8.26 -27.37
CA VAL A 115 -10.89 8.24 -26.39
C VAL A 115 -9.79 9.19 -26.79
N ILE A 116 -9.35 9.16 -28.05
CA ILE A 116 -8.30 10.05 -28.58
C ILE A 116 -8.76 11.51 -28.46
N GLN A 117 -9.99 11.80 -28.86
CA GLN A 117 -10.57 13.14 -28.84
C GLN A 117 -10.64 13.70 -27.41
N ARG A 118 -11.02 12.87 -26.42
CA ARG A 118 -11.03 13.29 -25.01
C ARG A 118 -9.63 13.45 -24.41
N LEU A 119 -8.64 12.67 -24.83
CA LEU A 119 -7.25 12.87 -24.41
C LEU A 119 -6.67 14.19 -24.95
N HIS A 120 -7.15 14.63 -26.12
CA HIS A 120 -6.75 15.87 -26.78
C HIS A 120 -7.60 17.10 -26.39
N ALA A 121 -8.47 17.01 -25.38
CA ALA A 121 -9.20 18.20 -24.90
C ALA A 121 -8.22 19.32 -24.51
N GLU A 122 -8.50 20.55 -24.92
CA GLU A 122 -7.62 21.70 -24.66
C GLU A 122 -7.42 21.92 -23.16
N ASP A 123 -8.52 21.99 -22.40
CA ASP A 123 -8.50 22.10 -20.94
C ASP A 123 -8.12 20.75 -20.29
N PRO A 124 -7.07 20.69 -19.44
CA PRO A 124 -6.72 19.49 -18.68
C PRO A 124 -7.86 18.93 -17.82
N ASP A 125 -8.80 19.75 -17.35
CA ASP A 125 -9.94 19.31 -16.55
C ASP A 125 -10.97 18.50 -17.38
N ASP A 126 -11.02 18.70 -18.69
CA ASP A 126 -11.91 17.97 -19.61
C ASP A 126 -11.32 16.62 -20.07
N ARG A 127 -10.00 16.43 -19.88
CA ARG A 127 -9.31 15.18 -20.19
C ARG A 127 -9.69 14.06 -19.22
N TYR A 128 -9.24 12.84 -19.52
CA TYR A 128 -9.18 11.80 -18.50
C TYR A 128 -8.30 12.26 -17.34
N GLN A 129 -8.70 11.99 -16.10
CA GLN A 129 -8.01 12.55 -14.93
C GLN A 129 -6.86 11.67 -14.44
N SER A 130 -6.69 10.48 -15.01
CA SER A 130 -5.54 9.59 -14.73
C SER A 130 -5.26 8.61 -15.87
N ALA A 131 -4.00 8.18 -16.01
CA ALA A 131 -3.61 7.14 -16.96
C ALA A 131 -4.35 5.81 -16.71
N SER A 132 -4.67 5.53 -15.44
CA SER A 132 -5.48 4.37 -15.03
C SER A 132 -6.89 4.40 -15.62
N GLU A 133 -7.49 5.59 -15.75
CA GLU A 133 -8.82 5.76 -16.35
C GLU A 133 -8.79 5.43 -17.84
N VAL A 134 -7.79 5.94 -18.55
CA VAL A 134 -7.55 5.67 -19.98
C VAL A 134 -7.32 4.17 -20.20
N GLY A 135 -6.40 3.57 -19.42
CA GLY A 135 -6.09 2.15 -19.52
C GLY A 135 -7.27 1.23 -19.25
N ARG A 136 -8.24 1.67 -18.42
CA ARG A 136 -9.50 0.95 -18.20
C ARG A 136 -10.38 0.99 -19.44
N VAL A 137 -10.61 2.17 -20.02
CA VAL A 137 -11.46 2.31 -21.23
C VAL A 137 -10.90 1.50 -22.39
N LEU A 138 -9.59 1.63 -22.67
CA LEU A 138 -8.92 0.87 -23.73
C LEU A 138 -9.06 -0.66 -23.52
N ARG A 139 -8.96 -1.12 -22.26
CA ARG A 139 -9.07 -2.54 -21.93
C ARG A 139 -10.49 -3.07 -22.06
N GLU A 140 -11.49 -2.31 -21.59
CA GLU A 140 -12.90 -2.69 -21.69
C GLU A 140 -13.32 -2.86 -23.15
N GLU A 141 -12.96 -1.90 -24.01
CA GLU A 141 -13.30 -1.97 -25.43
C GLU A 141 -12.50 -3.03 -26.19
N PHE A 142 -11.22 -3.24 -25.85
CA PHE A 142 -10.45 -4.36 -26.40
C PHE A 142 -11.10 -5.73 -26.08
N LEU A 143 -11.57 -5.92 -24.84
CA LEU A 143 -12.26 -7.15 -24.45
C LEU A 143 -13.61 -7.32 -25.14
N ARG A 144 -14.34 -6.22 -25.36
CA ARG A 144 -15.59 -6.19 -26.11
C ARG A 144 -15.36 -6.59 -27.57
N MET A 145 -14.35 -6.02 -28.23
CA MET A 145 -13.96 -6.36 -29.59
C MET A 145 -13.55 -7.84 -29.73
N LYS A 146 -12.93 -8.43 -28.71
CA LYS A 146 -12.59 -9.86 -28.70
C LYS A 146 -13.77 -10.79 -28.40
N GLY A 147 -15.00 -10.26 -28.24
CA GLY A 147 -16.18 -11.05 -27.94
C GLY A 147 -16.15 -11.70 -26.55
N LEU A 148 -15.25 -11.25 -25.67
CA LEU A 148 -15.04 -11.82 -24.33
C LEU A 148 -15.96 -11.20 -23.28
N THR A 149 -16.87 -10.31 -23.69
CA THR A 149 -17.92 -9.72 -22.85
C THR A 149 -19.29 -10.22 -23.32
N ARG A 150 -19.96 -11.05 -22.52
CA ARG A 150 -21.29 -11.58 -22.86
C ARG A 150 -22.34 -10.47 -22.71
N SER A 151 -22.86 -9.99 -23.84
CA SER A 151 -24.01 -9.08 -23.89
C SER A 151 -25.23 -9.73 -23.24
N ARG A 152 -25.75 -9.13 -22.16
CA ARG A 152 -27.09 -9.43 -21.65
C ARG A 152 -28.10 -8.71 -22.55
N GLN A 153 -28.51 -9.33 -23.64
CA GLN A 153 -29.79 -9.00 -24.24
C GLN A 153 -30.89 -9.77 -23.49
N SER A 154 -31.73 -9.02 -22.77
CA SER A 154 -32.90 -9.54 -22.06
C SER A 154 -33.92 -10.09 -23.05
N ALA A 155 -34.22 -11.38 -22.95
CA ALA A 155 -35.48 -11.93 -23.43
C ALA A 155 -36.58 -11.58 -22.43
N VAL A 156 -37.62 -10.89 -22.91
CA VAL A 156 -38.88 -10.69 -22.17
C VAL A 156 -39.93 -11.58 -22.83
N PRO A 157 -40.53 -12.55 -22.12
CA PRO A 157 -41.76 -13.20 -22.58
C PRO A 157 -42.98 -12.53 -21.96
N GLY A 158 -44.01 -12.29 -22.78
CA GLY A 158 -45.39 -12.07 -22.33
C GLY A 158 -46.05 -10.80 -22.85
N LEU A 159 -46.63 -10.88 -24.05
CA LEU A 159 -47.77 -10.05 -24.45
C LEU A 159 -48.98 -10.47 -23.60
N GLU A 160 -49.68 -9.50 -23.02
CA GLU A 160 -51.14 -9.42 -23.16
C GLU A 160 -51.65 -7.98 -22.99
N SER A 161 -52.72 -7.72 -23.71
CA SER A 161 -53.32 -6.47 -24.16
C SER A 161 -53.98 -5.60 -23.09
N GLY A 162 -53.97 -4.28 -23.30
CA GLY A 162 -54.85 -3.33 -22.63
C GLY A 162 -54.68 -1.91 -23.14
N GLN A 163 -55.40 -1.56 -24.22
CA GLN A 163 -55.50 -0.21 -24.79
C GLN A 163 -56.07 0.80 -23.79
N GLY A 164 -55.57 2.04 -23.85
CA GLY A 164 -56.16 3.17 -23.13
C GLY A 164 -55.39 4.48 -23.35
N ALA A 165 -55.80 5.23 -24.37
CA ALA A 165 -55.23 6.50 -24.79
C ALA A 165 -55.21 7.61 -23.72
N ARG A 166 -54.20 8.49 -23.78
CA ARG A 166 -54.33 9.95 -24.06
C ARG A 166 -53.05 10.71 -23.69
N HIS A 167 -52.44 11.36 -24.69
CA HIS A 167 -51.71 12.63 -24.53
C HIS A 167 -52.69 13.74 -24.11
N PRO A 168 -52.23 14.78 -23.39
CA PRO A 168 -51.92 16.01 -24.13
C PRO A 168 -50.72 16.83 -23.58
N SER A 169 -49.98 17.43 -24.52
CA SER A 169 -49.43 18.80 -24.55
C SER A 169 -48.78 19.46 -23.31
N GLY A 170 -47.52 19.90 -23.44
CA GLY A 170 -47.03 21.16 -22.86
C GLY A 170 -47.57 22.38 -23.62
N PRO A 171 -47.16 23.65 -23.36
CA PRO A 171 -45.92 24.11 -22.72
C PRO A 171 -46.13 25.21 -21.64
N GLY A 172 -45.06 25.58 -20.93
CA GLY A 172 -45.12 26.71 -20.00
C GLY A 172 -43.75 27.13 -19.48
N SER A 173 -43.09 27.99 -20.23
CA SER A 173 -41.93 28.79 -19.81
C SER A 173 -42.35 29.74 -18.67
N GLY A 174 -41.60 29.78 -17.57
CA GLY A 174 -41.89 30.66 -16.45
C GLY A 174 -40.70 30.81 -15.51
N ALA A 175 -39.98 31.91 -15.71
CA ALA A 175 -39.01 32.61 -14.88
C ALA A 175 -38.74 32.13 -13.43
N LEU A 176 -37.45 32.11 -13.10
CA LEU A 176 -36.89 32.22 -11.74
C LEU A 176 -37.23 33.59 -11.11
N PRO A 177 -37.36 33.63 -9.77
CA PRO A 177 -36.50 34.46 -8.93
C PRO A 177 -35.80 33.57 -7.89
N GLY A 178 -34.48 33.68 -7.66
CA GLY A 178 -33.85 34.84 -7.01
C GLY A 178 -34.05 34.72 -5.50
N SER A 179 -33.16 34.03 -4.77
CA SER A 179 -31.92 34.59 -4.17
C SER A 179 -32.11 35.15 -2.77
N GLY A 180 -31.24 34.69 -1.86
CA GLY A 180 -30.91 35.29 -0.56
C GLY A 180 -30.47 34.19 0.40
N SER A 181 -29.25 34.09 0.90
CA SER A 181 -28.04 34.94 0.90
C SER A 181 -26.87 33.98 1.21
N PHE A 182 -25.63 34.16 0.76
CA PHE A 182 -24.68 35.03 1.45
C PHE A 182 -23.42 35.19 0.58
N VAL A 183 -23.23 36.41 0.06
CA VAL A 183 -21.96 36.90 -0.49
C VAL A 183 -21.52 38.04 0.42
N HIS A 184 -20.28 37.99 0.90
CA HIS A 184 -19.28 39.06 0.78
C HIS A 184 -18.15 38.84 1.78
N TRP A 185 -16.98 38.41 1.29
CA TRP A 185 -15.72 39.10 1.55
C TRP A 185 -14.61 38.62 0.58
N ILE A 186 -14.49 39.31 -0.56
CA ILE A 186 -13.24 39.49 -1.31
C ILE A 186 -13.15 40.98 -1.59
N THR A 187 -12.16 41.64 -0.98
CA THR A 187 -11.30 42.72 -1.52
C THR A 187 -10.75 43.49 -0.32
N HIS A 188 -9.49 43.20 0.06
CA HIS A 188 -8.47 44.12 0.58
C HIS A 188 -7.37 43.28 1.24
N TYR A 189 -6.28 42.99 0.51
CA TYR A 189 -4.89 42.93 1.01
C TYR A 189 -3.90 42.50 -0.11
N ARG A 190 -4.04 43.08 -1.31
CA ARG A 190 -2.97 43.14 -2.32
C ARG A 190 -2.54 44.61 -2.46
N ARG A 191 -1.71 45.09 -1.53
CA ARG A 191 -0.89 46.32 -1.58
C ARG A 191 -0.14 46.52 -0.24
N ALA A 192 0.75 45.58 0.10
CA ALA A 192 1.75 45.77 1.17
C ALA A 192 2.96 44.79 1.09
N ALA A 193 3.05 43.92 0.08
CA ALA A 193 4.11 42.91 -0.02
C ALA A 193 5.04 43.13 -1.23
N VAL A 194 5.18 44.37 -1.71
CA VAL A 194 6.11 44.74 -2.80
C VAL A 194 7.33 45.53 -2.29
N ALA A 195 7.37 45.94 -1.02
CA ALA A 195 8.50 46.68 -0.46
C ALA A 195 9.55 45.81 0.29
N ALA A 196 9.25 44.54 0.60
CA ALA A 196 10.16 43.68 1.38
C ALA A 196 11.13 42.84 0.51
N ALA A 197 10.88 42.69 -0.79
CA ALA A 197 11.67 41.83 -1.67
C ALA A 197 12.96 42.50 -2.22
N ALA A 198 13.10 43.82 -2.11
CA ALA A 198 14.28 44.53 -2.62
C ALA A 198 15.50 44.48 -1.68
N VAL A 199 15.30 44.23 -0.39
CA VAL A 199 16.40 44.20 0.61
C VAL A 199 17.08 42.82 0.68
N SER A 200 16.36 41.74 0.35
CA SER A 200 16.87 40.36 0.44
C SER A 200 17.82 39.96 -0.69
N VAL A 201 17.70 40.59 -1.86
CA VAL A 201 18.55 40.28 -3.04
C VAL A 201 19.96 40.86 -2.89
N LEU A 202 20.12 41.98 -2.16
CA LEU A 202 21.43 42.60 -1.95
C LEU A 202 22.30 41.82 -0.93
N ALA A 203 21.69 41.12 0.02
CA ALA A 203 22.38 40.30 1.02
C ALA A 203 22.90 38.96 0.46
N ALA A 204 22.19 38.38 -0.51
CA ALA A 204 22.57 37.11 -1.14
C ALA A 204 23.79 37.26 -2.08
N VAL A 205 23.96 38.42 -2.72
CA VAL A 205 25.10 38.68 -3.62
C VAL A 205 26.42 38.86 -2.86
N LEU A 206 26.38 39.36 -1.62
CA LEU A 206 27.57 39.52 -0.78
C LEU A 206 28.07 38.21 -0.15
N LEU A 207 27.23 37.18 -0.04
CA LEU A 207 27.59 35.87 0.52
C LEU A 207 28.29 34.95 -0.48
N VAL A 208 28.07 35.13 -1.79
CA VAL A 208 28.61 34.25 -2.85
C VAL A 208 30.08 34.58 -3.20
N VAL A 209 30.57 35.77 -2.84
CA VAL A 209 31.97 36.19 -3.11
C VAL A 209 32.94 35.75 -1.99
N GLY A 210 32.46 35.25 -0.85
CA GLY A 210 33.24 35.17 0.39
C GLY A 210 34.05 33.90 0.68
N PHE A 211 33.81 32.74 0.07
CA PHE A 211 34.48 31.51 0.50
C PHE A 211 34.92 30.60 -0.65
N ARG A 212 36.04 30.98 -1.27
CA ARG A 212 37.05 30.02 -1.74
C ARG A 212 38.09 29.89 -0.64
N GLN A 213 38.37 28.69 -0.14
CA GLN A 213 39.71 28.09 0.07
C GLN A 213 39.55 26.66 0.65
N GLN A 214 40.14 25.66 0.00
CA GLN A 214 40.39 24.31 0.53
C GLN A 214 41.80 24.26 1.16
N PRO A 215 42.11 23.24 2.00
CA PRO A 215 43.36 22.53 1.76
C PRO A 215 43.31 20.99 1.95
N VAL A 216 43.83 20.31 0.92
CA VAL A 216 44.88 19.28 0.82
C VAL A 216 45.09 18.20 1.92
N VAL A 217 45.25 16.97 1.41
CA VAL A 217 45.47 15.62 1.96
C VAL A 217 46.84 15.39 2.64
N ALA A 218 46.93 14.41 3.56
CA ALA A 218 48.14 13.60 3.79
C ALA A 218 47.79 12.13 4.10
N PRO A 219 48.64 11.14 3.72
CA PRO A 219 48.32 9.70 3.74
C PRO A 219 48.85 8.97 4.97
N VAL A 220 48.20 7.88 5.41
CA VAL A 220 48.80 6.93 6.36
C VAL A 220 48.56 5.47 5.94
N SER A 221 49.67 4.75 6.08
CA SER A 221 50.07 3.37 5.77
C SER A 221 49.11 2.20 6.04
N SER A 222 49.28 1.20 5.18
CA SER A 222 48.82 -0.18 5.23
C SER A 222 49.34 -0.99 6.43
N GLN A 223 48.46 -1.75 7.09
CA GLN A 223 48.78 -3.08 7.60
C GLN A 223 47.60 -4.05 7.45
N ARG A 224 47.90 -5.20 6.84
CA ARG A 224 47.07 -6.39 6.66
C ARG A 224 47.14 -7.19 7.96
N GLY A 225 45.99 -7.59 8.51
CA GLY A 225 45.92 -8.47 9.67
C GLY A 225 44.60 -9.23 9.69
N ASP A 226 44.69 -10.54 9.49
CA ASP A 226 43.58 -11.49 9.58
C ASP A 226 43.03 -11.56 11.01
N GLY A 227 41.71 -11.43 11.15
CA GLY A 227 41.02 -11.62 12.42
C GLY A 227 39.61 -11.06 12.35
N ILE A 228 38.60 -11.94 12.37
CA ILE A 228 37.19 -11.58 12.59
C ILE A 228 37.10 -11.07 14.03
N GLY A 229 37.35 -9.77 14.21
CA GLY A 229 37.32 -9.10 15.49
C GLY A 229 35.87 -8.82 15.89
N GLN A 230 35.49 -9.33 17.07
CA GLN A 230 34.39 -8.74 17.84
C GLN A 230 34.67 -7.24 17.98
N ALA A 231 33.96 -6.41 17.22
CA ALA A 231 33.95 -4.98 17.45
C ALA A 231 33.36 -4.75 18.84
N ALA A 232 34.21 -4.34 19.79
CA ALA A 232 33.76 -3.84 21.07
C ALA A 232 32.73 -2.75 20.80
N VAL A 233 31.51 -2.91 21.32
CA VAL A 233 30.47 -1.88 21.27
C VAL A 233 31.09 -0.62 21.88
N THR A 234 31.39 0.38 21.05
CA THR A 234 31.80 1.70 21.54
C THR A 234 30.65 2.24 22.36
N SER A 235 30.88 2.44 23.66
CA SER A 235 29.84 2.84 24.60
C SER A 235 29.10 4.08 24.07
N GLY A 236 27.80 3.96 23.86
CA GLY A 236 26.94 5.05 23.36
C GLY A 236 26.71 5.11 21.84
N GLN A 237 27.30 4.22 21.02
CA GLN A 237 27.03 4.16 19.58
C GLN A 237 26.61 2.75 19.10
N PRO A 238 25.34 2.37 19.37
CA PRO A 238 24.89 1.00 19.15
C PRO A 238 24.47 0.69 17.71
N PHE A 239 24.40 1.68 16.81
CA PHE A 239 23.96 1.50 15.43
C PHE A 239 25.17 1.51 14.50
N ALA A 240 25.53 0.37 13.93
CA ALA A 240 26.64 0.22 12.99
C ALA A 240 26.12 0.14 11.55
N VAL A 241 26.57 1.03 10.68
CA VAL A 241 26.32 0.94 9.23
C VAL A 241 27.45 0.12 8.63
N LEU A 242 27.14 -1.10 8.19
CA LEU A 242 28.12 -2.00 7.57
C LEU A 242 28.29 -1.63 6.10
N GLY A 243 29.54 -1.55 5.65
CA GLY A 243 29.85 -1.42 4.22
C GLY A 243 29.45 -2.66 3.44
N VAL A 244 29.25 -2.52 2.13
CA VAL A 244 28.79 -3.59 1.21
C VAL A 244 29.69 -4.84 1.27
N ASP A 245 30.97 -4.67 1.65
CA ASP A 245 31.97 -5.74 1.76
C ASP A 245 32.13 -6.33 3.18
N GLY A 246 31.30 -5.94 4.15
CA GLY A 246 31.36 -6.45 5.53
C GLY A 246 32.52 -5.91 6.38
N GLY A 247 33.18 -4.84 5.93
CA GLY A 247 34.23 -4.14 6.68
C GLY A 247 33.72 -3.41 7.93
N ALA A 248 34.64 -2.92 8.77
CA ALA A 248 34.33 -2.21 10.02
C ALA A 248 33.37 -1.03 9.76
N GLY A 249 32.13 -1.16 10.25
CA GLY A 249 31.05 -0.21 10.00
C GLY A 249 31.22 1.10 10.76
N GLN A 250 30.66 2.18 10.22
CA GLN A 250 30.58 3.45 10.96
C GLN A 250 29.52 3.33 12.05
N HIS A 251 29.88 3.71 13.28
CA HIS A 251 29.00 3.63 14.45
C HIS A 251 28.31 4.97 14.74
N PHE A 252 27.03 4.91 15.10
CA PHE A 252 26.18 6.05 15.38
C PHE A 252 25.43 5.88 16.70
N ALA A 253 25.17 7.01 17.36
CA ALA A 253 24.42 7.05 18.62
C ALA A 253 22.91 6.90 18.41
N LYS A 254 22.39 7.36 17.27
CA LYS A 254 20.95 7.34 16.95
C LYS A 254 20.69 6.59 15.66
N LEU A 255 19.54 5.92 15.60
CA LEU A 255 19.08 5.22 14.40
C LEU A 255 18.96 6.16 13.20
N ALA A 256 18.37 7.34 13.39
CA ALA A 256 18.21 8.33 12.31
C ALA A 256 19.55 8.74 11.67
N ASP A 257 20.60 8.90 12.47
CA ASP A 257 21.93 9.29 11.98
C ASP A 257 22.57 8.13 11.19
N ALA A 258 22.42 6.89 11.66
CA ALA A 258 22.85 5.70 10.93
C ALA A 258 22.13 5.57 9.58
N ILE A 259 20.81 5.80 9.55
CA ILE A 259 20.01 5.76 8.32
C ILE A 259 20.40 6.88 7.34
N ALA A 260 20.68 8.08 7.85
CA ALA A 260 21.12 9.20 7.01
C ALA A 260 22.45 8.87 6.31
N ALA A 261 23.39 8.25 7.04
CA ALA A 261 24.69 7.85 6.52
C ALA A 261 24.66 6.56 5.67
N ALA A 262 23.65 5.71 5.84
CA ALA A 262 23.52 4.47 5.10
C ALA A 262 23.29 4.71 3.60
N GLU A 263 24.03 3.99 2.76
CA GLU A 263 23.83 3.96 1.31
C GLU A 263 22.67 3.03 0.93
N ASP A 264 22.24 3.08 -0.34
CA ASP A 264 21.24 2.15 -0.86
C ASP A 264 21.76 0.70 -0.80
N GLY A 265 20.96 -0.20 -0.22
CA GLY A 265 21.33 -1.60 0.02
C GLY A 265 22.11 -1.85 1.31
N ALA A 266 22.39 -0.83 2.11
CA ALA A 266 23.20 -0.97 3.33
C ALA A 266 22.51 -1.79 4.43
N ILE A 267 23.34 -2.35 5.31
CA ILE A 267 22.92 -3.05 6.53
C ILE A 267 23.22 -2.15 7.72
N VAL A 268 22.18 -1.82 8.49
CA VAL A 268 22.30 -1.19 9.81
C VAL A 268 22.16 -2.27 10.87
N GLU A 269 23.28 -2.61 11.49
CA GLU A 269 23.34 -3.59 12.56
C GLU A 269 23.21 -2.90 13.93
N VAL A 270 22.34 -3.43 14.79
CA VAL A 270 22.14 -2.94 16.15
C VAL A 270 22.96 -3.80 17.12
N CYS A 271 24.06 -3.26 17.60
CA CYS A 271 25.10 -3.99 18.33
C CYS A 271 24.87 -4.09 19.85
N GLY A 272 23.81 -3.49 20.39
CA GLY A 272 23.43 -3.59 21.80
C GLY A 272 21.94 -3.81 22.02
N ASP A 273 21.55 -4.04 23.26
CA ASP A 273 20.20 -4.52 23.61
C ASP A 273 19.18 -3.39 23.88
N GLY A 274 19.65 -2.16 24.15
CA GLY A 274 18.77 -1.03 24.48
C GLY A 274 18.23 -1.08 25.92
N PRO A 275 17.11 -0.39 26.22
CA PRO A 275 16.20 0.26 25.28
C PRO A 275 16.77 1.50 24.60
N TYR A 276 16.51 1.65 23.30
CA TYR A 276 16.83 2.83 22.51
C TYR A 276 15.56 3.63 22.24
N GLN A 277 15.57 4.90 22.64
CA GLN A 277 14.52 5.84 22.26
C GLN A 277 14.83 6.42 20.88
N SER A 278 13.84 6.43 20.01
CA SER A 278 13.96 7.00 18.66
C SER A 278 12.78 7.91 18.37
N GLY A 279 13.01 9.01 17.66
CA GLY A 279 11.95 9.72 16.96
C GLY A 279 11.49 8.93 15.72
N PRO A 280 10.47 9.44 15.00
CA PRO A 280 10.13 8.95 13.67
C PRO A 280 11.33 8.98 12.74
N VAL A 281 11.53 7.91 11.97
CA VAL A 281 12.60 7.78 10.98
C VAL A 281 11.99 7.49 9.62
N ASP A 282 12.22 8.37 8.64
CA ASP A 282 11.92 8.13 7.24
C ASP A 282 13.18 7.62 6.52
N LEU A 283 13.08 6.44 5.93
CA LEU A 283 14.14 5.80 5.16
C LEU A 283 14.14 6.27 3.69
N GLY A 284 13.12 7.02 3.26
CA GLY A 284 12.92 7.41 1.87
C GLY A 284 12.74 6.19 0.97
N GLU A 285 13.40 6.22 -0.20
CA GLU A 285 13.38 5.14 -1.19
C GLU A 285 14.55 4.15 -1.05
N LYS A 286 15.47 4.36 -0.09
CA LYS A 286 16.63 3.50 0.11
C LYS A 286 16.21 2.08 0.48
N ALA A 287 16.81 1.10 -0.17
CA ALA A 287 16.78 -0.28 0.26
C ALA A 287 17.63 -0.43 1.53
N ILE A 288 17.04 -0.80 2.66
CA ILE A 288 17.75 -0.91 3.94
C ILE A 288 17.43 -2.23 4.61
N THR A 289 18.46 -2.87 5.17
CA THR A 289 18.31 -3.95 6.14
C THR A 289 18.65 -3.42 7.54
N ILE A 290 17.77 -3.61 8.51
CA ILE A 290 18.06 -3.32 9.92
C ILE A 290 18.01 -4.64 10.69
N ARG A 291 19.12 -5.02 11.32
CA ARG A 291 19.22 -6.32 12.00
C ARG A 291 19.86 -6.24 13.38
N ALA A 292 19.52 -7.16 14.26
CA ALA A 292 20.25 -7.37 15.50
C ALA A 292 21.62 -8.02 15.23
N ALA A 293 22.65 -7.55 15.93
CA ALA A 293 23.94 -8.25 15.98
C ALA A 293 23.80 -9.62 16.66
N ALA A 294 24.78 -10.50 16.43
CA ALA A 294 24.78 -11.83 17.03
C ALA A 294 24.69 -11.79 18.57
N GLY A 295 23.79 -12.59 19.13
CA GLY A 295 23.55 -12.68 20.58
C GLY A 295 22.82 -11.48 21.18
N ARG A 296 22.37 -10.52 20.36
CA ARG A 296 21.66 -9.31 20.83
C ARG A 296 20.15 -9.44 20.68
N ARG A 297 19.44 -8.73 21.55
CA ARG A 297 17.97 -8.57 21.57
C ARG A 297 17.62 -7.07 21.68
N PRO A 298 17.94 -6.27 20.64
CA PRO A 298 17.72 -4.83 20.65
C PRO A 298 16.25 -4.46 20.80
N GLN A 299 15.98 -3.46 21.65
CA GLN A 299 14.67 -2.85 21.82
C GLN A 299 14.69 -1.39 21.38
N ILE A 300 13.85 -1.03 20.40
CA ILE A 300 13.70 0.33 19.88
C ILE A 300 12.28 0.81 20.17
N THR A 301 12.17 1.93 20.88
CA THR A 301 10.90 2.51 21.31
C THR A 301 10.70 3.88 20.68
N LEU A 302 9.52 4.14 20.14
CA LEU A 302 9.15 5.48 19.71
C LEU A 302 8.99 6.39 20.93
N ALA A 303 9.73 7.50 20.96
CA ALA A 303 9.69 8.49 22.03
C ALA A 303 8.36 9.27 22.04
N ASP A 304 7.81 9.51 23.23
CA ASP A 304 6.45 10.04 23.41
C ASP A 304 6.25 11.54 23.10
N ASN A 305 7.27 12.34 22.76
CA ASN A 305 7.08 13.75 22.36
C ASN A 305 8.23 14.34 21.52
N SER A 306 7.89 14.89 20.34
CA SER A 306 8.52 16.11 19.81
C SER A 306 7.51 16.84 18.92
N SER A 307 7.14 18.07 19.32
CA SER A 307 6.38 19.07 18.54
C SER A 307 5.11 18.62 17.75
N GLY A 308 3.94 18.73 18.39
CA GLY A 308 2.71 19.16 17.73
C GLY A 308 1.82 18.12 17.02
N SER A 309 2.35 17.02 16.48
CA SER A 309 1.52 15.98 15.84
C SER A 309 1.68 14.65 16.56
N GLY A 310 0.70 14.26 17.39
CA GLY A 310 0.68 12.97 18.11
C GLY A 310 0.52 11.72 17.23
N ASP A 311 0.92 11.79 15.96
CA ASP A 311 0.59 10.87 14.88
C ASP A 311 1.81 10.70 13.96
N ALA A 312 2.82 9.94 14.38
CA ALA A 312 3.94 9.58 13.52
C ALA A 312 4.33 8.12 13.75
N SER A 313 4.62 7.36 12.71
CA SER A 313 5.19 6.00 12.82
C SER A 313 6.63 6.01 13.32
N LEU A 314 7.12 4.89 13.84
CA LEU A 314 8.54 4.77 14.22
C LEU A 314 9.43 4.71 12.99
N ILE A 315 9.04 3.89 12.01
CA ILE A 315 9.73 3.77 10.74
C ILE A 315 8.72 3.97 9.60
N GLU A 316 9.07 4.84 8.65
CA GLU A 316 8.38 4.99 7.36
C GLU A 316 9.35 4.80 6.21
N THR A 317 8.89 4.20 5.11
CA THR A 317 9.70 4.00 3.90
C THR A 317 8.86 3.75 2.65
N SER A 318 9.39 4.17 1.50
CA SER A 318 8.96 3.73 0.18
C SER A 318 10.02 2.86 -0.53
N GLY A 319 11.11 2.53 0.16
CA GLY A 319 12.19 1.65 -0.29
C GLY A 319 12.01 0.22 0.21
N ARG A 320 12.82 -0.70 -0.33
CA ARG A 320 12.81 -2.11 0.12
C ARG A 320 13.28 -2.18 1.56
N LEU A 321 12.50 -2.79 2.46
CA LEU A 321 12.88 -2.92 3.86
C LEU A 321 12.99 -4.39 4.28
N ARG A 322 14.07 -4.69 5.00
CA ARG A 322 14.26 -5.94 5.73
C ARG A 322 14.54 -5.67 7.20
N LEU A 323 13.78 -6.30 8.10
CA LEU A 323 13.96 -6.22 9.54
C LEU A 323 14.24 -7.60 10.13
N GLU A 324 15.25 -7.71 10.98
CA GLU A 324 15.67 -8.99 11.57
C GLU A 324 15.99 -8.90 13.07
N GLY A 325 15.30 -9.66 13.91
CA GLY A 325 15.73 -9.87 15.29
C GLY A 325 15.56 -8.68 16.24
N ILE A 326 14.73 -7.69 15.88
CA ILE A 326 14.54 -6.45 16.67
C ILE A 326 13.17 -6.42 17.35
N GLU A 327 13.13 -5.93 18.58
CA GLU A 327 11.90 -5.57 19.29
C GLU A 327 11.57 -4.08 19.08
N PHE A 328 10.37 -3.81 18.58
CA PHE A 328 9.82 -2.48 18.39
C PHE A 328 8.66 -2.21 19.33
N ARG A 329 8.66 -1.03 19.94
CA ARG A 329 7.62 -0.61 20.89
C ARG A 329 7.08 0.76 20.56
N ARG A 330 5.77 0.89 20.77
CA ARG A 330 5.05 2.17 20.70
C ARG A 330 4.07 2.25 21.86
N GLY A 331 4.14 3.34 22.63
CA GLY A 331 3.18 3.67 23.66
C GLY A 331 1.79 4.01 23.10
N ALA A 332 0.86 4.38 23.97
CA ALA A 332 -0.42 4.89 23.53
C ALA A 332 -0.25 6.34 23.04
N ALA A 333 -0.60 6.61 21.77
CA ALA A 333 -0.69 7.98 21.28
C ALA A 333 -1.66 8.79 22.17
N ARG A 334 -1.31 10.05 22.50
CA ARG A 334 -2.23 10.96 23.21
C ARG A 334 -3.53 11.07 22.40
N LYS A 335 -4.68 11.12 23.09
CA LYS A 335 -5.99 11.37 22.48
C LYS A 335 -5.95 12.68 21.68
N SER A 336 -5.74 12.63 20.37
CA SER A 336 -5.98 13.76 19.47
C SER A 336 -7.38 13.64 18.87
N GLY A 337 -8.11 14.75 18.86
CA GLY A 337 -9.44 14.87 18.26
C GLY A 337 -9.44 14.41 16.81
N GLN A 338 -10.56 13.82 16.37
CA GLN A 338 -10.76 13.36 15.00
C GLN A 338 -10.64 14.54 14.02
N SER A 339 -9.59 14.57 13.21
CA SER A 339 -9.47 15.43 12.03
C SER A 339 -9.07 14.58 10.83
N ALA A 340 -9.66 14.86 9.68
CA ALA A 340 -9.32 14.25 8.40
C ALA A 340 -7.94 14.74 7.92
N GLY A 341 -7.07 13.82 7.47
CA GLY A 341 -5.68 14.12 7.06
C GLY A 341 -4.58 13.56 8.00
N ARG A 342 -4.94 12.71 8.96
CA ARG A 342 -4.04 12.15 9.98
C ARG A 342 -3.02 11.17 9.38
N ALA A 343 -1.74 11.32 9.75
CA ALA A 343 -0.70 10.33 9.48
C ALA A 343 -1.03 9.00 10.19
N PRO A 344 -0.63 7.85 9.62
CA PRO A 344 -1.04 6.55 10.14
C PRO A 344 -0.45 6.24 11.52
N ASP A 345 -1.30 5.81 12.45
CA ASP A 345 -0.90 5.37 13.79
C ASP A 345 -0.35 3.94 13.73
N ALA A 346 0.97 3.79 13.51
CA ALA A 346 1.63 2.49 13.38
C ALA A 346 3.04 2.48 13.99
N ILE A 347 3.62 1.29 14.22
CA ILE A 347 5.08 1.16 14.43
C ILE A 347 5.80 1.29 13.09
N LEU A 348 5.44 0.47 12.11
CA LEU A 348 6.08 0.41 10.81
C LEU A 348 5.10 0.78 9.69
N VAL A 349 5.51 1.66 8.78
CA VAL A 349 4.78 2.02 7.57
C VAL A 349 5.66 1.76 6.36
N VAL A 350 5.18 0.94 5.43
CA VAL A 350 5.89 0.65 4.17
C VAL A 350 4.97 0.93 3.00
N ARG A 351 5.42 1.69 2.01
CA ARG A 351 4.63 2.06 0.84
C ARG A 351 5.26 1.52 -0.43
N SER A 352 4.48 0.83 -1.26
CA SER A 352 4.81 0.43 -2.65
C SER A 352 6.03 -0.49 -2.85
N ALA A 353 6.83 -0.76 -1.82
CA ALA A 353 8.06 -1.55 -1.90
C ALA A 353 7.98 -2.88 -1.14
N PRO A 354 8.80 -3.88 -1.51
CA PRO A 354 8.83 -5.16 -0.80
C PRO A 354 9.24 -5.02 0.67
N LEU A 355 8.61 -5.82 1.52
CA LEU A 355 8.87 -5.90 2.96
C LEU A 355 9.21 -7.33 3.38
N ALA A 356 10.28 -7.49 4.14
CA ALA A 356 10.61 -8.71 4.87
C ALA A 356 10.79 -8.42 6.37
N VAL A 357 10.06 -9.13 7.22
CA VAL A 357 10.15 -9.03 8.69
C VAL A 357 10.39 -10.41 9.26
N ILE A 358 11.51 -10.59 9.97
CA ILE A 358 11.95 -11.90 10.43
C ILE A 358 12.35 -11.80 11.90
N ASN A 359 11.78 -12.67 12.74
CA ASN A 359 12.17 -12.74 14.15
C ASN A 359 12.05 -11.40 14.89
N CYS A 360 11.14 -10.53 14.47
CA CYS A 360 10.89 -9.26 15.12
C CYS A 360 9.76 -9.38 16.13
N ARG A 361 9.70 -8.41 17.05
CA ARG A 361 8.58 -8.25 17.97
C ARG A 361 7.98 -6.86 17.85
N PHE A 362 6.66 -6.77 17.79
CA PHE A 362 5.93 -5.50 17.74
C PHE A 362 5.00 -5.42 18.95
N THR A 363 5.15 -4.36 19.76
CA THR A 363 4.31 -4.16 20.95
C THR A 363 3.65 -2.78 20.92
N THR A 364 2.31 -2.76 20.96
CA THR A 364 1.50 -1.53 20.98
C THR A 364 0.48 -1.58 22.11
N THR A 365 0.41 -0.54 22.95
CA THR A 365 -0.59 -0.44 24.03
C THR A 365 -1.85 0.36 23.65
N GLY A 366 -1.78 1.14 22.57
CA GLY A 366 -2.89 1.93 22.02
C GLY A 366 -3.59 1.30 20.81
N SER A 367 -4.26 2.13 20.01
CA SER A 367 -4.91 1.78 18.74
C SER A 367 -3.95 1.53 17.59
N ALA A 368 -2.66 1.77 17.81
CA ALA A 368 -1.65 1.70 16.78
C ALA A 368 -1.55 0.30 16.17
N VAL A 369 -1.25 0.27 14.88
CA VAL A 369 -0.98 -0.95 14.12
C VAL A 369 0.49 -1.36 14.30
N GLY A 370 0.78 -2.66 14.33
CA GLY A 370 2.17 -3.14 14.28
C GLY A 370 2.84 -2.75 12.96
N ILE A 371 2.35 -3.31 11.86
CA ILE A 371 2.85 -3.08 10.50
C ILE A 371 1.70 -2.61 9.62
N MET A 372 1.88 -1.47 8.96
CA MET A 372 1.00 -1.00 7.91
C MET A 372 1.73 -1.02 6.56
N ALA A 373 1.41 -2.02 5.74
CA ALA A 373 2.00 -2.27 4.44
C ALA A 373 1.03 -1.81 3.33
N GLN A 374 1.32 -0.65 2.74
CA GLN A 374 0.45 0.01 1.76
C GLN A 374 0.93 -0.21 0.33
N LEU A 375 0.13 -0.90 -0.47
CA LEU A 375 0.47 -1.26 -1.86
C LEU A 375 1.78 -2.06 -1.98
N VAL A 376 2.13 -2.80 -0.92
CA VAL A 376 3.32 -3.65 -0.89
C VAL A 376 3.05 -4.92 -1.71
N SER A 377 3.76 -5.09 -2.82
CA SER A 377 3.56 -6.21 -3.76
C SER A 377 4.07 -7.56 -3.24
N ARG A 378 5.03 -7.53 -2.31
CA ARG A 378 5.60 -8.70 -1.63
C ARG A 378 5.78 -8.36 -0.15
N CYS A 379 4.91 -8.92 0.70
CA CYS A 379 4.97 -8.76 2.14
C CYS A 379 5.28 -10.11 2.78
N GLN A 380 6.47 -10.27 3.34
CA GLN A 380 6.90 -11.50 4.00
C GLN A 380 7.12 -11.24 5.48
N ILE A 381 6.43 -12.00 6.32
CA ILE A 381 6.54 -11.90 7.78
C ILE A 381 6.77 -13.30 8.31
N ARG A 382 7.87 -13.51 9.02
CA ARG A 382 8.26 -14.83 9.52
C ARG A 382 8.70 -14.78 10.96
N ASN A 383 8.40 -15.84 11.71
CA ASN A 383 8.97 -16.05 13.04
C ASN A 383 8.74 -14.88 14.01
N SER A 384 7.71 -14.07 13.81
CA SER A 384 7.59 -12.76 14.47
C SER A 384 6.47 -12.74 15.51
N GLU A 385 6.65 -11.92 16.53
CA GLU A 385 5.71 -11.73 17.64
C GLU A 385 4.93 -10.42 17.49
N PHE A 386 3.62 -10.47 17.73
CA PHE A 386 2.77 -9.30 17.75
C PHE A 386 1.95 -9.25 19.04
N VAL A 387 2.23 -8.25 19.87
CA VAL A 387 1.44 -7.90 21.06
C VAL A 387 0.76 -6.57 20.79
N CYS A 388 -0.29 -6.62 19.97
CA CYS A 388 -0.98 -5.45 19.44
C CYS A 388 -2.41 -5.36 19.97
N LEU A 389 -2.59 -4.69 21.11
CA LEU A 389 -3.79 -4.86 21.93
C LEU A 389 -5.08 -4.33 21.29
N ARG A 390 -5.08 -3.11 20.73
CA ARG A 390 -6.30 -2.47 20.18
C ARG A 390 -6.26 -2.24 18.67
N GLY A 391 -5.08 -2.27 18.05
CA GLY A 391 -4.89 -2.21 16.61
C GLY A 391 -4.77 -3.61 15.98
N SER A 392 -4.52 -3.64 14.67
CA SER A 392 -4.09 -4.87 13.98
C SER A 392 -2.59 -5.11 14.15
N ALA A 393 -2.16 -6.38 14.11
CA ALA A 393 -0.73 -6.67 14.01
C ALA A 393 -0.20 -6.30 12.63
N VAL A 394 -0.91 -6.72 11.59
CA VAL A 394 -0.56 -6.45 10.20
C VAL A 394 -1.77 -5.91 9.49
N ASP A 395 -1.60 -4.73 8.89
CA ASP A 395 -2.54 -4.12 7.97
C ASP A 395 -1.89 -4.07 6.58
N TRP A 396 -2.49 -4.75 5.61
CA TRP A 396 -1.99 -4.84 4.25
C TRP A 396 -3.03 -4.34 3.26
N ALA A 397 -2.75 -3.17 2.68
CA ALA A 397 -3.48 -2.67 1.53
C ALA A 397 -2.91 -3.32 0.27
N CYS A 398 -3.59 -4.34 -0.23
CA CYS A 398 -3.06 -5.19 -1.29
C CYS A 398 -3.07 -4.47 -2.66
N PRO A 399 -1.96 -4.51 -3.40
CA PRO A 399 -1.93 -4.10 -4.81
C PRO A 399 -2.33 -5.27 -5.72
N ASP A 400 -2.54 -4.97 -7.01
CA ASP A 400 -2.67 -5.97 -8.06
C ASP A 400 -1.42 -6.87 -8.12
N GLY A 401 -1.58 -8.19 -8.27
CA GLY A 401 -0.46 -9.16 -8.21
C GLY A 401 0.23 -9.28 -6.83
N GLY A 402 -0.35 -8.66 -5.80
CA GLY A 402 0.19 -8.62 -4.44
C GLY A 402 0.23 -10.00 -3.78
N ARG A 403 1.32 -10.28 -3.06
CA ARG A 403 1.45 -11.52 -2.28
C ARG A 403 1.85 -11.21 -0.84
N LEU A 404 1.06 -11.71 0.09
CA LEU A 404 1.35 -11.71 1.52
C LEU A 404 1.63 -13.13 1.99
N GLU A 405 2.76 -13.33 2.65
CA GLU A 405 3.17 -14.59 3.26
C GLU A 405 3.50 -14.32 4.73
N MET A 406 2.70 -14.89 5.63
CA MET A 406 2.92 -14.81 7.07
C MET A 406 3.09 -16.22 7.61
N SER A 407 4.28 -16.53 8.14
CA SER A 407 4.58 -17.89 8.58
C SER A 407 5.23 -17.94 9.94
N ASN A 408 4.83 -18.91 10.77
CA ASN A 408 5.42 -19.13 12.08
C ASN A 408 5.36 -17.90 13.01
N CYS A 409 4.28 -17.13 12.96
CA CYS A 409 4.10 -15.96 13.82
C CYS A 409 3.14 -16.24 14.97
N VAL A 410 3.34 -15.55 16.09
CA VAL A 410 2.40 -15.54 17.21
C VAL A 410 1.82 -14.15 17.37
N GLN A 411 0.55 -14.11 17.77
CA GLN A 411 -0.12 -12.83 17.97
C GLN A 411 -1.16 -12.87 19.09
N VAL A 412 -1.15 -11.83 19.91
CA VAL A 412 -2.25 -11.50 20.83
C VAL A 412 -2.77 -10.08 20.58
N GLY A 413 -4.09 -9.90 20.48
CA GLY A 413 -4.64 -8.57 20.22
C GLY A 413 -6.07 -8.47 19.69
N GLN A 414 -6.41 -7.30 19.14
CA GLN A 414 -7.74 -7.04 18.58
C GLN A 414 -7.93 -7.75 17.24
N LEU A 415 -6.98 -7.59 16.31
CA LEU A 415 -7.11 -8.12 14.96
C LEU A 415 -5.78 -8.72 14.49
N GLY A 416 -5.83 -9.98 14.09
CA GLY A 416 -4.71 -10.72 13.50
C GLY A 416 -4.10 -10.03 12.29
N LEU A 417 -4.72 -10.34 11.17
CA LEU A 417 -4.37 -9.83 9.85
C LEU A 417 -5.53 -9.01 9.30
N PHE A 418 -5.25 -7.79 8.86
CA PHE A 418 -6.20 -6.93 8.16
C PHE A 418 -5.77 -6.79 6.69
N VAL A 419 -6.61 -7.23 5.75
CA VAL A 419 -6.36 -7.11 4.31
C VAL A 419 -7.39 -6.17 3.68
N HIS A 420 -6.92 -5.17 2.94
CA HIS A 420 -7.77 -4.22 2.23
C HIS A 420 -7.65 -4.38 0.73
N PHE A 421 -8.79 -4.60 0.08
CA PHE A 421 -8.92 -4.63 -1.37
C PHE A 421 -9.40 -3.25 -1.85
N HIS A 422 -8.50 -2.42 -2.37
CA HIS A 422 -8.86 -1.07 -2.83
C HIS A 422 -9.44 -1.04 -4.26
N ARG A 423 -9.28 -2.14 -5.00
CA ARG A 423 -9.70 -2.26 -6.40
C ARG A 423 -10.61 -3.47 -6.58
N ARG A 424 -11.59 -3.35 -7.47
CA ARG A 424 -12.56 -4.42 -7.80
C ARG A 424 -12.00 -5.42 -8.81
N ASP A 425 -10.96 -5.03 -9.55
CA ASP A 425 -10.41 -5.72 -10.71
C ASP A 425 -9.07 -6.43 -10.44
N LEU A 426 -8.72 -6.61 -9.16
CA LEU A 426 -7.48 -7.29 -8.73
C LEU A 426 -7.34 -8.67 -9.38
N GLN A 427 -6.14 -8.94 -9.88
CA GLN A 427 -5.69 -10.18 -10.51
C GLN A 427 -4.50 -10.72 -9.73
N ASP A 428 -4.42 -12.06 -9.60
CA ASP A 428 -3.24 -12.76 -9.05
C ASP A 428 -2.82 -12.30 -7.65
N VAL A 429 -3.81 -11.99 -6.79
CA VAL A 429 -3.57 -11.67 -5.37
C VAL A 429 -3.62 -12.95 -4.56
N SER A 430 -2.61 -13.17 -3.72
CA SER A 430 -2.58 -14.31 -2.80
C SER A 430 -2.19 -13.94 -1.38
N VAL A 431 -2.89 -14.51 -0.42
CA VAL A 431 -2.54 -14.50 1.00
C VAL A 431 -2.21 -15.93 1.42
N ARG A 432 -1.06 -16.14 2.04
CA ARG A 432 -0.68 -17.42 2.65
C ARG A 432 -0.34 -17.21 4.10
N ILE A 433 -1.04 -17.94 4.97
CA ILE A 433 -0.77 -18.00 6.40
C ILE A 433 -0.45 -19.43 6.80
N GLU A 434 0.76 -19.64 7.31
CA GLU A 434 1.28 -20.98 7.62
C GLU A 434 1.84 -21.05 9.04
N GLN A 435 1.41 -22.04 9.83
CA GLN A 435 1.95 -22.29 11.16
C GLN A 435 1.89 -21.07 12.09
N ASN A 436 0.83 -20.25 12.01
CA ASN A 436 0.67 -19.10 12.91
C ASN A 436 -0.23 -19.44 14.09
N THR A 437 -0.05 -18.76 15.21
CA THR A 437 -0.96 -18.81 16.36
C THR A 437 -1.62 -17.44 16.56
N PHE A 438 -2.91 -17.35 16.26
CA PHE A 438 -3.72 -16.16 16.46
C PHE A 438 -4.52 -16.28 17.76
N VAL A 439 -4.24 -15.40 18.73
CA VAL A 439 -5.08 -15.22 19.93
C VAL A 439 -5.69 -13.83 19.88
N ALA A 440 -6.80 -13.68 19.18
CA ALA A 440 -7.34 -12.37 18.84
C ALA A 440 -8.84 -12.28 19.03
N VAL A 441 -9.38 -11.06 19.05
CA VAL A 441 -10.84 -10.88 18.92
C VAL A 441 -11.28 -11.38 17.55
N SER A 442 -10.56 -11.01 16.50
CA SER A 442 -10.75 -11.57 15.16
C SER A 442 -9.43 -12.01 14.54
N GLY A 443 -9.41 -13.19 13.93
CA GLY A 443 -8.21 -13.74 13.29
C GLY A 443 -7.83 -12.95 12.04
N VAL A 444 -8.72 -12.92 11.05
CA VAL A 444 -8.49 -12.22 9.78
C VAL A 444 -9.67 -11.32 9.48
N ARG A 445 -9.42 -10.10 9.00
CA ARG A 445 -10.44 -9.22 8.44
C ARG A 445 -10.10 -8.87 7.00
N LEU A 446 -11.09 -9.01 6.14
CA LEU A 446 -11.02 -8.65 4.73
C LEU A 446 -11.96 -7.47 4.46
N VAL A 447 -11.42 -6.33 4.05
CA VAL A 447 -12.23 -5.20 3.56
C VAL A 447 -12.29 -5.25 2.05
N VAL A 448 -13.49 -5.47 1.53
CA VAL A 448 -13.77 -5.58 0.10
C VAL A 448 -14.50 -4.34 -0.42
N PRO A 449 -14.21 -3.91 -1.67
CA PRO A 449 -14.97 -2.84 -2.28
C PRO A 449 -16.41 -3.31 -2.53
N SER A 450 -17.33 -2.36 -2.65
CA SER A 450 -18.67 -2.64 -3.17
C SER A 450 -18.59 -3.24 -4.58
N GLY A 451 -19.58 -4.02 -5.02
CA GLY A 451 -19.58 -4.64 -6.36
C GLY A 451 -18.92 -6.02 -6.45
N ARG A 452 -18.84 -6.55 -7.69
CA ARG A 452 -18.33 -7.90 -7.97
C ARG A 452 -16.80 -7.87 -8.14
N ILE A 453 -16.09 -8.74 -7.43
CA ILE A 453 -14.66 -9.01 -7.68
C ILE A 453 -14.55 -9.90 -8.92
N LEU A 454 -13.66 -9.56 -9.85
CA LEU A 454 -13.54 -10.25 -11.14
C LEU A 454 -12.88 -11.65 -11.03
N ARG A 455 -11.92 -11.81 -10.11
CA ARG A 455 -11.30 -13.10 -9.78
C ARG A 455 -11.17 -13.26 -8.26
N PRO A 456 -11.54 -14.42 -7.69
CA PRO A 456 -11.36 -14.65 -6.27
C PRO A 456 -9.89 -14.51 -5.85
N VAL A 457 -9.68 -14.00 -4.65
CA VAL A 457 -8.36 -13.91 -4.02
C VAL A 457 -7.98 -15.30 -3.52
N GLU A 458 -6.74 -15.73 -3.79
CA GLU A 458 -6.24 -17.02 -3.31
C GLU A 458 -5.85 -16.90 -1.83
N PHE A 459 -6.46 -17.70 -0.96
CA PHE A 459 -6.19 -17.69 0.47
C PHE A 459 -5.80 -19.08 0.95
N GLY A 460 -4.49 -19.28 1.14
CA GLY A 460 -3.93 -20.49 1.72
C GLY A 460 -3.80 -20.38 3.23
N SER A 461 -4.32 -21.36 3.96
CA SER A 461 -4.21 -21.44 5.42
C SER A 461 -3.76 -22.84 5.84
N SER A 462 -2.56 -22.99 6.39
CA SER A 462 -2.12 -24.32 6.84
C SER A 462 -1.43 -24.36 8.18
N GLY A 463 -1.77 -25.34 9.02
CA GLY A 463 -1.06 -25.56 10.27
C GLY A 463 -1.30 -24.47 11.31
N ASN A 464 -2.28 -23.59 11.14
CA ASN A 464 -2.49 -22.45 12.03
C ASN A 464 -3.33 -22.84 13.26
N VAL A 465 -3.18 -22.11 14.36
CA VAL A 465 -4.10 -22.11 15.49
C VAL A 465 -4.87 -20.79 15.48
N PHE A 466 -6.20 -20.86 15.44
CA PHE A 466 -7.09 -19.71 15.53
C PHE A 466 -7.86 -19.73 16.85
N GLY A 467 -7.32 -19.06 17.87
CA GLY A 467 -8.01 -18.71 19.11
C GLY A 467 -8.74 -17.38 18.96
N ALA A 468 -9.87 -17.38 18.25
CA ALA A 468 -10.67 -16.17 18.04
C ALA A 468 -11.91 -16.14 18.94
N THR A 469 -12.13 -15.02 19.65
CA THR A 469 -13.30 -14.88 20.53
C THR A 469 -14.56 -14.44 19.78
N LYS A 470 -14.42 -13.75 18.64
CA LYS A 470 -15.57 -13.23 17.87
C LYS A 470 -15.72 -13.90 16.50
N ALA A 471 -14.66 -13.93 15.71
CA ALA A 471 -14.68 -14.47 14.36
C ALA A 471 -13.30 -14.93 13.88
N ILE A 472 -13.21 -16.09 13.22
CA ILE A 472 -11.98 -16.52 12.54
C ILE A 472 -11.72 -15.62 11.33
N LEU A 473 -12.75 -15.46 10.49
CA LEU A 473 -12.73 -14.60 9.32
C LEU A 473 -13.87 -13.56 9.39
N GLU A 474 -13.54 -12.28 9.35
CA GLU A 474 -14.49 -11.18 9.16
C GLU A 474 -14.39 -10.64 7.74
N ILE A 475 -15.53 -10.46 7.07
CA ILE A 475 -15.58 -9.79 5.77
C ILE A 475 -16.40 -8.52 5.88
N GLU A 476 -15.80 -7.40 5.51
CA GLU A 476 -16.40 -6.08 5.57
C GLU A 476 -16.56 -5.49 4.18
N ARG A 477 -17.79 -5.09 3.83
CA ARG A 477 -18.08 -4.38 2.57
C ARG A 477 -18.24 -2.90 2.83
N LEU A 478 -17.47 -2.09 2.10
CA LEU A 478 -17.55 -0.62 2.13
C LEU A 478 -18.75 -0.10 1.32
N ARG A 479 -19.20 1.12 1.65
CA ARG A 479 -20.29 1.82 0.94
C ARG A 479 -19.90 2.07 -0.52
N ASP A 480 -20.85 1.92 -1.44
CA ASP A 480 -20.68 2.43 -2.80
C ASP A 480 -20.96 3.93 -2.82
N MET A 481 -19.90 4.75 -2.85
CA MET A 481 -20.01 6.22 -2.82
C MET A 481 -20.66 6.79 -4.09
N ARG A 482 -20.77 5.99 -5.18
CA ARG A 482 -21.38 6.42 -6.45
C ARG A 482 -22.89 6.25 -6.52
N ARG A 483 -23.48 5.43 -5.65
CA ARG A 483 -24.93 5.33 -5.52
C ARG A 483 -25.39 6.33 -4.46
N GLY A 484 -26.00 7.42 -4.92
CA GLY A 484 -26.70 8.38 -4.07
C GLY A 484 -27.71 7.68 -3.15
N ALA A 485 -28.14 8.39 -2.10
CA ALA A 485 -28.99 7.91 -1.01
C ALA A 485 -30.44 7.51 -1.41
N ALA A 486 -30.61 6.80 -2.52
CA ALA A 486 -31.87 6.14 -2.84
C ALA A 486 -31.92 4.81 -2.08
N GLY A 487 -32.95 4.64 -1.24
CA GLY A 487 -33.20 3.54 -0.31
C GLY A 487 -33.35 2.15 -0.95
N GLY A 488 -32.34 1.68 -1.67
CA GLY A 488 -32.22 0.30 -2.10
C GLY A 488 -31.95 -0.59 -0.89
N ARG A 489 -32.76 -1.64 -0.74
CA ARG A 489 -32.60 -2.73 0.25
C ARG A 489 -31.11 -3.07 0.38
N GLN A 490 -30.56 -3.04 1.60
CA GLN A 490 -29.22 -3.54 1.89
C GLN A 490 -29.16 -4.99 1.37
N SER A 491 -28.57 -5.19 0.19
CA SER A 491 -28.35 -6.53 -0.34
C SER A 491 -27.29 -7.17 0.57
N THR A 492 -27.77 -8.07 1.42
CA THR A 492 -26.97 -9.02 2.21
C THR A 492 -26.37 -10.12 1.33
N ASP A 493 -26.45 -9.98 -0.01
CA ASP A 493 -25.82 -10.86 -1.00
C ASP A 493 -24.31 -10.57 -1.04
N LEU A 494 -23.67 -10.84 0.08
CA LEU A 494 -22.25 -11.04 0.16
C LEU A 494 -22.07 -12.54 0.20
N GLU A 495 -21.64 -13.12 -0.92
CA GLU A 495 -21.21 -14.51 -0.98
C GLU A 495 -19.68 -14.53 -0.90
N PRO A 496 -19.08 -14.78 0.27
CA PRO A 496 -17.63 -14.83 0.44
C PRO A 496 -16.93 -15.75 -0.57
N SER A 497 -17.57 -16.85 -0.95
CA SER A 497 -17.07 -17.82 -1.92
C SER A 497 -16.90 -17.25 -3.33
N SER A 498 -17.53 -16.11 -3.65
CA SER A 498 -17.29 -15.38 -4.90
C SER A 498 -16.10 -14.40 -4.82
N LEU A 499 -15.63 -14.10 -3.60
CA LEU A 499 -14.59 -13.12 -3.31
C LEU A 499 -13.24 -13.80 -3.01
N LEU A 500 -13.29 -14.97 -2.38
CA LEU A 500 -12.14 -15.67 -1.83
C LEU A 500 -12.17 -17.13 -2.29
N HIS A 501 -11.04 -17.63 -2.77
CA HIS A 501 -10.78 -19.05 -2.86
C HIS A 501 -10.00 -19.47 -1.61
N TRP A 502 -10.69 -20.15 -0.68
CA TRP A 502 -10.06 -20.68 0.52
C TRP A 502 -9.47 -22.08 0.26
N SER A 503 -8.21 -22.28 0.68
CA SER A 503 -7.54 -23.57 0.71
C SER A 503 -6.89 -23.77 2.09
N GLY A 504 -7.57 -24.53 2.94
CA GLY A 504 -7.20 -24.84 4.32
C GLY A 504 -6.67 -26.26 4.51
N LYS A 505 -5.67 -26.43 5.38
CA LYS A 505 -5.30 -27.75 5.90
C LYS A 505 -4.71 -27.72 7.31
N GLN A 506 -4.99 -28.73 8.13
CA GLN A 506 -4.35 -28.92 9.44
C GLN A 506 -4.41 -27.68 10.35
N ASN A 507 -5.51 -26.93 10.27
CA ASN A 507 -5.75 -25.79 11.14
C ASN A 507 -6.46 -26.25 12.42
N LEU A 508 -6.12 -25.66 13.57
CA LEU A 508 -6.89 -25.81 14.79
C LEU A 508 -7.77 -24.57 14.99
N PHE A 509 -9.09 -24.76 14.93
CA PHE A 509 -10.07 -23.71 15.22
C PHE A 509 -10.50 -23.80 16.69
N GLN A 510 -10.05 -22.85 17.49
CA GLN A 510 -10.46 -22.70 18.88
C GLN A 510 -11.48 -21.57 18.97
N THR A 511 -12.71 -21.85 18.57
CA THR A 511 -13.75 -20.82 18.42
C THR A 511 -14.59 -20.68 19.69
N GLY A 512 -14.66 -19.46 20.22
CA GLY A 512 -15.67 -19.04 21.20
C GLY A 512 -16.85 -18.28 20.57
N GLY A 513 -16.86 -18.15 19.24
CA GLY A 513 -17.73 -17.24 18.48
C GLY A 513 -18.13 -17.83 17.12
N GLU A 514 -18.12 -17.02 16.06
CA GLU A 514 -18.46 -17.47 14.69
C GLU A 514 -17.20 -17.91 13.92
N MET A 515 -17.32 -18.84 12.97
CA MET A 515 -16.20 -19.08 12.04
C MET A 515 -16.09 -17.93 11.03
N LEU A 516 -17.22 -17.46 10.50
CA LEU A 516 -17.29 -16.35 9.56
C LEU A 516 -18.29 -15.29 10.04
N ALA A 517 -17.87 -14.02 10.03
CA ALA A 517 -18.76 -12.89 10.31
C ALA A 517 -18.76 -11.88 9.16
N VAL A 518 -19.89 -11.21 8.95
CA VAL A 518 -20.06 -10.19 7.90
C VAL A 518 -20.31 -8.83 8.51
N ARG A 519 -19.68 -7.80 7.92
CA ARG A 519 -19.86 -6.40 8.25
C ARG A 519 -20.25 -5.61 7.01
N TYR A 520 -21.12 -4.63 7.22
CA TYR A 520 -21.50 -3.65 6.22
C TYR A 520 -21.33 -2.26 6.84
N GLN A 521 -20.51 -1.41 6.23
CA GLN A 521 -20.25 -0.04 6.71
C GLN A 521 -19.82 -0.01 8.20
N GLY A 522 -18.87 -0.86 8.59
CA GLY A 522 -18.42 -0.96 9.97
C GLY A 522 -19.43 -1.55 10.95
N ARG A 523 -20.63 -1.97 10.53
CA ARG A 523 -21.64 -2.61 11.39
C ARG A 523 -21.72 -4.09 11.10
N ARG A 524 -21.78 -4.94 12.14
CA ARG A 524 -22.04 -6.38 11.97
C ARG A 524 -23.48 -6.56 11.48
N VAL A 525 -23.68 -7.46 10.53
CA VAL A 525 -25.00 -7.82 10.02
C VAL A 525 -25.26 -9.31 10.27
N PRO A 526 -26.51 -9.74 10.50
CA PRO A 526 -26.83 -11.17 10.58
C PRO A 526 -26.45 -11.89 9.29
N ALA A 527 -25.74 -13.02 9.42
CA ALA A 527 -25.41 -13.90 8.30
C ALA A 527 -25.86 -15.33 8.67
N PRO A 528 -27.15 -15.67 8.52
CA PRO A 528 -27.68 -16.99 8.92
C PRO A 528 -27.00 -18.16 8.21
N TRP A 529 -26.46 -17.91 7.02
CA TRP A 529 -25.72 -18.87 6.20
C TRP A 529 -24.26 -19.06 6.62
N ALA A 530 -23.73 -18.23 7.54
CA ALA A 530 -22.33 -18.27 7.90
C ALA A 530 -22.00 -19.53 8.72
N PRO A 531 -20.87 -20.20 8.43
CA PRO A 531 -20.46 -21.39 9.16
C PRO A 531 -20.27 -21.13 10.66
N ARG A 532 -20.78 -22.04 11.50
CA ARG A 532 -20.68 -21.94 12.97
C ARG A 532 -19.69 -22.91 13.60
N GLY A 533 -19.31 -23.95 12.87
CA GLY A 533 -18.32 -24.96 13.26
C GLY A 533 -17.52 -25.47 12.07
N LEU A 534 -16.57 -26.37 12.31
CA LEU A 534 -15.66 -26.87 11.28
C LEU A 534 -16.40 -27.62 10.17
N GLY A 535 -17.38 -28.46 10.52
CA GLY A 535 -18.17 -29.17 9.51
C GLY A 535 -18.97 -28.24 8.60
N ASP A 536 -19.48 -27.11 9.10
CA ASP A 536 -20.11 -26.08 8.27
C ASP A 536 -19.07 -25.35 7.41
N TRP A 537 -17.90 -25.06 7.98
CA TRP A 537 -16.81 -24.38 7.31
C TRP A 537 -16.31 -25.19 6.11
N GLU A 538 -16.09 -26.49 6.28
CA GLU A 538 -15.72 -27.42 5.22
C GLU A 538 -16.77 -27.44 4.10
N ARG A 539 -18.04 -27.55 4.44
CA ARG A 539 -19.14 -27.49 3.45
C ARG A 539 -19.18 -26.16 2.71
N PHE A 540 -19.06 -25.06 3.44
CA PHE A 540 -19.07 -23.70 2.90
C PHE A 540 -17.95 -23.51 1.86
N TRP A 541 -16.76 -24.04 2.15
CA TRP A 541 -15.60 -24.01 1.24
C TRP A 541 -15.52 -25.23 0.31
N ARG A 542 -16.61 -25.99 0.14
CA ARG A 542 -16.71 -27.13 -0.81
C ARG A 542 -15.63 -28.20 -0.60
N GLY A 543 -15.25 -28.46 0.65
CA GLY A 543 -14.24 -29.45 1.02
C GLY A 543 -12.79 -28.99 0.84
N ASN A 544 -12.55 -27.69 0.62
CA ASN A 544 -11.21 -27.11 0.56
C ASN A 544 -10.64 -26.78 1.95
N GLU A 545 -11.12 -27.42 3.02
CA GLU A 545 -10.48 -27.46 4.33
C GLU A 545 -10.28 -28.94 4.68
N LYS A 546 -9.06 -29.35 5.03
CA LYS A 546 -8.69 -30.76 5.21
C LYS A 546 -7.90 -31.00 6.47
N ASP A 547 -8.16 -32.12 7.14
CA ASP A 547 -7.40 -32.58 8.32
C ASP A 547 -7.30 -31.52 9.43
N SER A 548 -8.28 -30.61 9.47
CA SER A 548 -8.36 -29.55 10.47
C SER A 548 -9.13 -30.04 11.70
N LEU A 549 -8.88 -29.38 12.82
CA LEU A 549 -9.43 -29.74 14.13
C LEU A 549 -10.24 -28.57 14.67
N GLU A 550 -11.26 -28.87 15.47
CA GLU A 550 -12.04 -27.89 16.21
C GLU A 550 -11.99 -28.21 17.70
N SER A 551 -11.86 -27.19 18.53
CA SER A 551 -11.97 -27.33 19.97
C SER A 551 -12.62 -26.11 20.61
N SER A 552 -13.12 -26.27 21.83
CA SER A 552 -13.39 -25.09 22.66
C SER A 552 -12.08 -24.35 22.98
N PRO A 553 -12.10 -23.01 23.13
CA PRO A 553 -10.94 -22.26 23.59
C PRO A 553 -10.57 -22.68 25.01
N SER A 554 -9.30 -22.98 25.25
CA SER A 554 -8.82 -23.28 26.60
C SER A 554 -8.86 -22.04 27.49
N ASN A 555 -8.94 -22.23 28.81
CA ASN A 555 -8.84 -21.12 29.77
C ASN A 555 -7.51 -20.38 29.63
N ALA A 556 -6.42 -21.09 29.28
CA ALA A 556 -5.11 -20.50 29.02
C ALA A 556 -5.11 -19.58 27.79
N ALA A 557 -5.78 -19.97 26.71
CA ALA A 557 -5.93 -19.15 25.51
C ALA A 557 -6.81 -17.92 25.78
N ARG A 558 -7.90 -18.08 26.54
CA ARG A 558 -8.78 -16.96 26.94
C ARG A 558 -8.06 -15.96 27.84
N SER A 559 -7.32 -16.45 28.84
CA SER A 559 -6.62 -15.58 29.80
C SER A 559 -5.39 -14.89 29.23
N LEU A 560 -4.83 -15.36 28.10
CA LEU A 560 -3.67 -14.74 27.48
C LEU A 560 -3.94 -13.27 27.09
N TYR A 561 -5.12 -12.97 26.57
CA TYR A 561 -5.50 -11.61 26.20
C TYR A 561 -5.58 -10.69 27.43
N ASP A 562 -6.18 -11.16 28.53
CA ASP A 562 -6.28 -10.40 29.78
C ASP A 562 -4.90 -10.13 30.39
N ARG A 563 -4.01 -11.14 30.37
CA ARG A 563 -2.61 -10.97 30.77
C ARG A 563 -1.90 -9.96 29.89
N ALA A 564 -2.12 -9.99 28.57
CA ALA A 564 -1.50 -9.04 27.63
C ALA A 564 -1.98 -7.60 27.87
N ILE A 565 -3.24 -7.41 28.28
CA ILE A 565 -3.76 -6.09 28.69
C ILE A 565 -3.09 -5.62 29.98
N GLY A 566 -2.93 -6.50 30.97
CA GLY A 566 -2.34 -6.16 32.27
C GLY A 566 -0.85 -5.84 32.17
N ASP A 567 -0.08 -6.70 31.48
CA ASP A 567 1.35 -6.52 31.25
C ASP A 567 1.76 -7.09 29.88
N PRO A 568 1.81 -6.25 28.82
CA PRO A 568 2.27 -6.66 27.50
C PRO A 568 3.71 -7.18 27.48
N SER A 569 4.55 -6.77 28.43
CA SER A 569 5.96 -7.14 28.47
C SER A 569 6.18 -8.54 29.05
N ALA A 570 5.27 -9.01 29.91
CA ALA A 570 5.27 -10.37 30.44
C ALA A 570 4.87 -11.43 29.40
N ILE A 571 4.24 -11.02 28.29
CA ILE A 571 3.88 -11.94 27.22
C ILE A 571 5.13 -12.32 26.44
N THR A 572 5.38 -13.60 26.28
CA THR A 572 6.49 -14.16 25.48
C THR A 572 5.95 -15.15 24.46
N ALA A 573 6.76 -15.57 23.49
CA ALA A 573 6.39 -16.63 22.56
C ALA A 573 5.91 -17.90 23.31
N GLU A 574 6.55 -18.24 24.45
CA GLU A 574 6.16 -19.38 25.29
C GLU A 574 4.72 -19.30 25.81
N SER A 575 4.19 -18.09 25.96
CA SER A 575 2.80 -17.87 26.40
C SER A 575 1.76 -18.39 25.41
N PHE A 576 2.16 -18.71 24.16
CA PHE A 576 1.31 -19.23 23.09
C PHE A 576 1.37 -20.76 22.94
N ARG A 577 2.19 -21.44 23.76
CA ARG A 577 2.32 -22.89 23.67
C ARG A 577 0.97 -23.57 23.94
N LEU A 578 0.60 -24.52 23.08
CA LEU A 578 -0.64 -25.28 23.26
C LEU A 578 -0.58 -26.10 24.56
N PRO A 579 -1.64 -26.08 25.37
CA PRO A 579 -1.79 -26.99 26.52
C PRO A 579 -1.63 -28.46 26.13
N THR A 580 -1.21 -29.30 27.08
CA THR A 580 -0.95 -30.73 26.83
C THR A 580 -2.19 -31.53 26.43
N ASP A 581 -3.36 -31.08 26.86
CA ASP A 581 -4.69 -31.63 26.56
C ASP A 581 -5.30 -31.03 25.28
N SER A 582 -4.63 -30.08 24.62
CA SER A 582 -5.11 -29.52 23.36
C SER A 582 -5.10 -30.58 22.26
N PRO A 583 -6.16 -30.68 21.44
CA PRO A 583 -6.16 -31.61 20.30
C PRO A 583 -5.15 -31.22 19.22
N GLY A 584 -4.68 -29.97 19.18
CA GLY A 584 -3.59 -29.56 18.28
C GLY A 584 -2.18 -29.93 18.78
N ARG A 585 -2.05 -30.45 20.00
CA ARG A 585 -0.77 -30.89 20.56
C ARG A 585 -0.29 -32.12 19.78
N LYS A 586 0.94 -32.07 19.26
CA LYS A 586 1.55 -33.14 18.42
C LYS A 586 0.73 -33.59 17.21
N ALA A 587 -0.21 -32.77 16.72
CA ALA A 587 -1.10 -33.11 15.62
C ALA A 587 -0.56 -32.72 14.22
N GLY A 588 0.61 -32.08 14.14
CA GLY A 588 1.25 -31.70 12.89
C GLY A 588 1.90 -32.88 12.15
N PRO A 589 2.28 -32.71 10.86
CA PRO A 589 2.81 -33.78 9.98
C PRO A 589 3.99 -34.60 10.52
N SER A 590 4.81 -34.04 11.41
CA SER A 590 5.99 -34.69 12.00
C SER A 590 5.86 -34.84 13.53
N GLY A 591 4.62 -34.83 14.06
CA GLY A 591 4.35 -34.90 15.49
C GLY A 591 4.65 -33.60 16.26
N GLN A 592 4.86 -32.50 15.56
CA GLN A 592 4.92 -31.16 16.18
C GLN A 592 3.52 -30.64 16.54
N ASP A 593 3.48 -29.67 17.44
CA ASP A 593 2.24 -28.95 17.73
C ASP A 593 1.76 -28.17 16.49
N LEU A 594 0.43 -28.06 16.32
CA LEU A 594 -0.15 -27.10 15.39
C LEU A 594 0.08 -25.66 15.90
N GLY A 595 0.11 -24.71 14.97
CA GLY A 595 0.42 -23.31 15.22
C GLY A 595 1.92 -23.02 15.10
N ALA A 596 2.35 -21.93 15.74
CA ALA A 596 3.74 -21.50 15.67
C ALA A 596 4.68 -22.40 16.48
N ARG A 597 5.84 -22.66 15.88
CA ARG A 597 7.04 -23.25 16.47
C ARG A 597 7.74 -22.22 17.35
N ILE A 598 7.24 -22.13 18.57
CA ILE A 598 7.61 -21.15 19.58
C ILE A 598 9.13 -20.96 19.76
N GLU A 599 9.90 -22.04 19.64
CA GLU A 599 11.36 -22.02 19.79
C GLU A 599 12.10 -21.15 18.76
N TRP A 600 11.47 -20.86 17.63
CA TRP A 600 12.04 -20.06 16.55
C TRP A 600 11.45 -18.66 16.45
N VAL A 601 10.52 -18.31 17.35
CA VAL A 601 9.77 -17.06 17.27
C VAL A 601 10.46 -15.96 18.06
N GLY A 602 10.46 -14.75 17.50
CA GLY A 602 10.87 -13.53 18.16
C GLY A 602 12.38 -13.23 18.11
N PRO A 603 12.77 -12.08 18.68
CA PRO A 603 14.15 -11.61 18.73
C PRO A 603 14.97 -12.35 19.79
N GLY A 604 16.29 -12.28 19.72
CA GLY A 604 17.19 -12.97 20.64
C GLY A 604 17.27 -14.47 20.33
N ALA A 605 16.88 -15.34 21.27
CA ALA A 605 17.06 -16.79 21.15
C ALA A 605 16.40 -17.39 19.90
N GLY A 606 15.17 -16.97 19.56
CA GLY A 606 14.48 -17.44 18.35
C GLY A 606 15.20 -17.01 17.06
N TYR A 607 15.76 -15.80 17.05
CA TYR A 607 16.53 -15.29 15.92
C TYR A 607 17.86 -16.04 15.74
N GLU A 608 18.56 -16.34 16.83
CA GLU A 608 19.78 -17.14 16.78
C GLU A 608 19.51 -18.58 16.31
N ALA A 609 18.44 -19.21 16.82
CA ALA A 609 18.03 -20.54 16.38
C ALA A 609 17.66 -20.55 14.89
N TRP A 610 16.94 -19.52 14.42
CA TRP A 610 16.62 -19.39 13.00
C TRP A 610 17.88 -19.23 12.14
N LYS A 611 18.80 -18.34 12.49
CA LYS A 611 20.06 -18.15 11.74
C LYS A 611 20.87 -19.44 11.62
N GLN A 612 20.91 -20.26 12.66
CA GLN A 612 21.58 -21.56 12.65
C GLN A 612 20.87 -22.61 11.77
N SER A 613 19.57 -22.45 11.55
CA SER A 613 18.77 -23.36 10.71
C SER A 613 18.86 -23.03 9.20
N VAL A 614 19.27 -21.81 8.84
CA VAL A 614 19.45 -21.40 7.46
C VAL A 614 20.83 -21.86 6.99
N PRO A 615 20.93 -22.65 5.88
CA PRO A 615 22.22 -23.03 5.34
C PRO A 615 23.07 -21.79 5.03
N ALA A 616 24.36 -21.81 5.40
CA ALA A 616 25.26 -20.69 5.13
C ALA A 616 25.24 -20.30 3.64
N GLY A 617 24.89 -19.05 3.33
CA GLY A 617 24.89 -18.49 1.97
C GLY A 617 23.53 -18.30 1.28
N ARG A 618 22.40 -18.23 2.01
CA ARG A 618 21.07 -17.93 1.44
C ARG A 618 20.34 -16.78 2.12
#